data_AF-A0A4Q3Y4S5-F1
#
_entry.id   AF-A0A4Q3Y4S5-F1
#
_cell.length_a   1.000
_cell.length_b   1.000
_cell.length_c   1.000
_cell.angle_alpha   90.00
_cell.angle_beta   90.00
_cell.angle_gamma   90.00
#
_symmetry.space_group_name_H-M   'P 1'
#
loop_
_entity.id
_entity.type
_entity.pdbx_description
1 polymer ?
#
loop_
_entity_poly.entity_id
_entity_poly.type
_entity_poly.pdbx_seq_one_letter_code
_entity_poly.pdbx_strand_id
1 'polypeptide(L)'
;MRRPLCFVLMPFGKKEAGSGQTIDFDSVYNKIIKPAIESAGLDPIRADEEAAGGIIHKPMFERLVLCDYAVADLTTANANVFYELGVRHAVKPRTTILIFAQGYGRLPFDVAQLRALPYAIGKKGHPTKVNKTVVTLTEKIHNAKSGDEKDSPLYQLLEEYPNISHEKTDIFREQVDYNLGIKTRLVICRESLDLQGMRDLEGELADLRQQEAGVVIDLLLSYRAVSAWADMVALEAKVSPIVARTVLFQEQLAFAWNRLGEWRKAEATLKSVISNHGPSSETLGLLGRVYKDRWQVAAESGGKAEALGWFKKALNTYKEGFYTDIRDTYPGVNFVTLSFIDNPDSRDFKNSLNVVRFALEQKMANGSPDYWDHATRLELGVLGGEKDLAQEALADALASVREPWELETTANNLSMIATHVDDIHSKALIQSYADELTLKAEEMKG
;
A
#
# COMPACT_ATOMS: atom_id res chain seq x y z
N MET A 1 6.41 13.78 43.91
CA MET A 1 7.07 13.31 42.68
C MET A 1 6.01 12.69 41.79
N ARG A 2 6.03 12.94 40.47
CA ARG A 2 5.16 12.24 39.51
C ARG A 2 5.66 10.79 39.36
N ARG A 3 4.76 9.81 39.33
CA ARG A 3 5.14 8.40 39.10
C ARG A 3 5.49 8.22 37.62
N PRO A 4 6.48 7.37 37.27
CA PRO A 4 6.78 7.09 35.86
C PRO A 4 5.61 6.36 35.19
N LEU A 5 5.44 6.62 33.90
CA LEU A 5 4.34 6.06 33.11
C LEU A 5 4.69 4.66 32.60
N CYS A 6 3.71 3.76 32.65
CA CYS A 6 3.77 2.43 32.05
C CYS A 6 2.71 2.31 30.96
N PHE A 7 3.14 2.21 29.71
CA PHE A 7 2.23 2.04 28.59
C PHE A 7 1.76 0.59 28.48
N VAL A 8 0.47 0.38 28.20
CA VAL A 8 -0.13 -0.95 28.09
C VAL A 8 -0.57 -1.21 26.66
N LEU A 9 0.14 -2.14 26.00
CA LEU A 9 -0.12 -2.60 24.64
C LEU A 9 -0.97 -3.87 24.74
N MET A 10 -2.25 -3.80 24.42
CA MET A 10 -3.13 -4.97 24.54
C MET A 10 -4.35 -4.89 23.63
N PRO A 11 -4.95 -6.03 23.25
CA PRO A 11 -6.30 -6.03 22.68
C PRO A 11 -7.31 -5.43 23.68
N PHE A 12 -8.40 -4.85 23.16
CA PHE A 12 -9.47 -4.26 23.97
C PHE A 12 -10.77 -5.07 23.88
N GLY A 13 -11.61 -4.96 24.90
CA GLY A 13 -12.93 -5.60 24.93
C GLY A 13 -12.87 -7.12 24.95
N LYS A 14 -13.90 -7.76 24.39
CA LYS A 14 -14.00 -9.21 24.27
C LYS A 14 -13.52 -9.65 22.89
N LYS A 15 -12.56 -10.57 22.83
CA LYS A 15 -12.04 -11.11 21.56
C LYS A 15 -12.01 -12.64 21.60
N GLU A 16 -12.23 -13.26 20.46
CA GLU A 16 -12.09 -14.71 20.31
C GLU A 16 -10.62 -15.10 20.19
N ALA A 17 -10.20 -16.09 20.97
CA ALA A 17 -8.92 -16.74 20.81
C ALA A 17 -9.04 -17.91 19.82
N GLY A 18 -7.90 -18.36 19.25
CA GLY A 18 -7.86 -19.46 18.27
C GLY A 18 -8.40 -20.82 18.75
N SER A 19 -8.74 -20.96 20.04
CA SER A 19 -9.43 -22.12 20.62
C SER A 19 -10.97 -22.00 20.64
N GLY A 20 -11.55 -20.95 20.06
CA GLY A 20 -13.00 -20.67 20.06
C GLY A 20 -13.53 -20.09 21.37
N GLN A 21 -12.65 -19.77 22.32
CA GLN A 21 -13.03 -19.18 23.60
C GLN A 21 -12.85 -17.65 23.57
N THR A 22 -13.87 -16.94 24.03
CA THR A 22 -13.81 -15.48 24.22
C THR A 22 -13.00 -15.11 25.47
N ILE A 23 -12.06 -14.18 25.31
CA ILE A 23 -11.27 -13.59 26.41
C ILE A 23 -11.75 -12.15 26.62
N ASP A 24 -11.92 -11.76 27.89
CA ASP A 24 -12.30 -10.41 28.30
C ASP A 24 -11.04 -9.62 28.70
N PHE A 25 -10.51 -8.86 27.75
CA PHE A 25 -9.27 -8.09 27.92
C PHE A 25 -9.44 -6.91 28.87
N ASP A 26 -10.63 -6.34 28.99
CA ASP A 26 -10.92 -5.32 30.00
C ASP A 26 -10.81 -5.91 31.41
N SER A 27 -11.28 -7.14 31.60
CA SER A 27 -11.10 -7.84 32.87
C SER A 27 -9.65 -8.21 33.14
N VAL A 28 -8.83 -8.49 32.12
CA VAL A 28 -7.38 -8.73 32.28
C VAL A 28 -6.68 -7.44 32.71
N TYR A 29 -6.96 -6.33 32.04
CA TYR A 29 -6.42 -5.01 32.38
C TYR A 29 -6.72 -4.63 33.83
N ASN A 30 -8.01 -4.62 34.19
CA ASN A 30 -8.48 -4.12 35.49
C ASN A 30 -8.08 -5.01 36.67
N LYS A 31 -7.96 -6.33 36.47
CA LYS A 31 -7.69 -7.26 37.57
C LYS A 31 -6.21 -7.65 37.69
N ILE A 32 -5.45 -7.62 36.61
CA ILE A 32 -4.04 -8.04 36.60
C ILE A 32 -3.12 -6.86 36.30
N ILE A 33 -3.22 -6.29 35.09
CA ILE A 33 -2.18 -5.39 34.56
C ILE A 33 -2.13 -4.09 35.37
N LYS A 34 -3.27 -3.40 35.51
CA LYS A 34 -3.37 -2.12 36.23
C LYS A 34 -2.95 -2.26 37.70
N PRO A 35 -3.49 -3.21 38.50
CA PRO A 35 -3.04 -3.40 39.89
C PRO A 35 -1.54 -3.72 40.01
N ALA A 36 -0.98 -4.47 39.07
CA ALA A 36 0.43 -4.83 39.11
C ALA A 36 1.35 -3.63 38.84
N ILE A 37 0.99 -2.79 37.87
CA ILE A 37 1.69 -1.54 37.52
C ILE A 37 1.63 -0.55 38.69
N GLU A 38 0.44 -0.34 39.25
CA GLU A 38 0.24 0.56 40.40
C GLU A 38 1.01 0.09 41.64
N SER A 39 1.00 -1.23 41.91
CA SER A 39 1.76 -1.83 43.01
C SER A 39 3.28 -1.69 42.82
N ALA A 40 3.74 -1.60 41.56
CA ALA A 40 5.14 -1.31 41.25
C ALA A 40 5.51 0.19 41.37
N GLY A 41 4.54 1.04 41.72
CA GLY A 41 4.72 2.49 41.89
C GLY A 41 4.75 3.27 40.58
N LEU A 42 4.10 2.75 39.53
CA LEU A 42 3.98 3.35 38.21
C LEU A 42 2.52 3.74 37.92
N ASP A 43 2.31 4.64 36.96
CA ASP A 43 0.97 5.01 36.50
C ASP A 43 0.66 4.33 35.15
N PRO A 44 -0.38 3.49 35.05
CA PRO A 44 -0.72 2.80 33.81
C PRO A 44 -1.41 3.75 32.82
N ILE A 45 -1.07 3.61 31.53
CA ILE A 45 -1.78 4.25 30.42
C ILE A 45 -2.13 3.19 29.40
N ARG A 46 -3.43 2.98 29.15
CA ARG A 46 -3.93 2.09 28.09
C ARG A 46 -4.25 2.90 26.83
N ALA A 47 -3.98 2.32 25.66
CA ALA A 47 -4.07 3.02 24.37
C ALA A 47 -5.46 3.56 24.01
N ASP A 48 -6.54 3.04 24.59
CA ASP A 48 -7.93 3.39 24.31
C ASP A 48 -8.54 4.42 25.27
N GLU A 49 -7.82 4.85 26.31
CA GLU A 49 -8.31 5.83 27.31
C GLU A 49 -8.25 7.29 26.80
N GLU A 50 -8.13 7.53 25.48
CA GLU A 50 -8.03 8.88 24.90
C GLU A 50 -9.05 9.15 23.78
N ALA A 51 -9.99 10.04 24.10
CA ALA A 51 -10.81 10.80 23.17
C ALA A 51 -10.13 12.16 22.92
N ALA A 52 -9.22 12.24 21.94
CA ALA A 52 -8.66 13.51 21.49
C ALA A 52 -8.38 13.48 19.99
N GLY A 53 -9.06 14.36 19.24
CA GLY A 53 -8.96 14.46 17.78
C GLY A 53 -7.57 14.91 17.32
N GLY A 54 -7.06 14.23 16.30
CA GLY A 54 -5.77 14.45 15.65
C GLY A 54 -5.43 13.26 14.74
N ILE A 55 -4.27 13.28 14.07
CA ILE A 55 -3.75 12.08 13.37
C ILE A 55 -3.66 10.96 14.41
N ILE A 56 -4.49 9.93 14.25
CA ILE A 56 -4.81 8.90 15.25
C ILE A 56 -3.56 8.23 15.87
N HIS A 57 -2.39 8.33 15.23
CA HIS A 57 -1.18 7.60 15.60
C HIS A 57 -0.10 8.39 16.37
N LYS A 58 -0.11 9.73 16.39
CA LYS A 58 0.99 10.51 17.02
C LYS A 58 1.11 10.25 18.54
N PRO A 59 0.03 10.32 19.34
CA PRO A 59 0.11 10.05 20.79
C PRO A 59 0.56 8.63 21.13
N MET A 60 0.20 7.65 20.30
CA MET A 60 0.61 6.25 20.45
C MET A 60 2.14 6.11 20.30
N PHE A 61 2.74 6.66 19.25
CA PHE A 61 4.19 6.64 19.07
C PHE A 61 4.94 7.39 20.16
N GLU A 62 4.43 8.57 20.56
CA GLU A 62 5.00 9.32 21.68
C GLU A 62 5.03 8.48 22.96
N ARG A 63 3.99 7.70 23.27
CA ARG A 63 3.98 6.81 24.44
C ARG A 63 4.97 5.67 24.33
N LEU A 64 5.09 5.03 23.17
CA LEU A 64 6.05 3.95 22.93
C LEU A 64 7.50 4.42 23.15
N VAL A 65 7.79 5.67 22.77
CA VAL A 65 9.12 6.29 22.91
C VAL A 65 9.35 6.91 24.29
N LEU A 66 8.35 7.58 24.87
CA LEU A 66 8.51 8.41 26.06
C LEU A 66 8.20 7.67 27.37
N CYS A 67 7.31 6.67 27.37
CA CYS A 67 7.03 5.93 28.60
C CYS A 67 8.27 5.15 29.04
N ASP A 68 8.58 5.24 30.33
CA ASP A 68 9.73 4.54 30.90
C ASP A 68 9.51 3.03 30.94
N TYR A 69 8.26 2.57 30.97
CA TYR A 69 7.89 1.15 31.05
C TYR A 69 6.80 0.80 30.03
N ALA A 70 6.77 -0.46 29.62
CA ALA A 70 5.70 -1.02 28.80
C ALA A 70 5.33 -2.43 29.25
N VAL A 71 4.04 -2.75 29.20
CA VAL A 71 3.51 -4.11 29.34
C VAL A 71 2.76 -4.46 28.05
N ALA A 72 3.17 -5.53 27.36
CA ALA A 72 2.56 -5.96 26.11
C ALA A 72 1.88 -7.33 26.26
N ASP A 73 0.58 -7.39 25.98
CA ASP A 73 -0.20 -8.62 25.98
C ASP A 73 -0.27 -9.24 24.58
N LEU A 74 0.49 -10.31 24.39
CA LEU A 74 0.65 -11.00 23.10
C LEU A 74 -0.41 -12.07 22.86
N THR A 75 -1.43 -12.12 23.70
CA THR A 75 -2.56 -13.05 23.52
C THR A 75 -3.24 -12.83 22.18
N THR A 76 -3.71 -13.93 21.58
CA THR A 76 -4.36 -13.99 20.25
C THR A 76 -3.53 -13.51 19.06
N ALA A 77 -2.23 -13.26 19.24
CA ALA A 77 -1.34 -12.84 18.15
C ALA A 77 -1.82 -11.59 17.38
N ASN A 78 -2.32 -10.59 18.11
CA ASN A 78 -2.83 -9.36 17.52
C ASN A 78 -1.74 -8.58 16.75
N ALA A 79 -1.94 -8.34 15.46
CA ALA A 79 -0.98 -7.67 14.58
C ALA A 79 -0.61 -6.26 15.06
N ASN A 80 -1.55 -5.49 15.63
CA ASN A 80 -1.29 -4.15 16.12
C ASN A 80 -0.37 -4.16 17.34
N VAL A 81 -0.58 -5.10 18.26
CA VAL A 81 0.30 -5.25 19.44
C VAL A 81 1.71 -5.63 19.01
N PHE A 82 1.87 -6.48 17.99
CA PHE A 82 3.20 -6.80 17.45
C PHE A 82 3.87 -5.63 16.75
N TYR A 83 3.11 -4.81 16.02
CA TYR A 83 3.63 -3.60 15.42
C TYR A 83 4.17 -2.63 16.48
N GLU A 84 3.36 -2.33 17.50
CA GLU A 84 3.75 -1.47 18.62
C GLU A 84 4.94 -2.05 19.42
N LEU A 85 4.95 -3.38 19.63
CA LEU A 85 6.06 -4.06 20.29
C LEU A 85 7.37 -3.94 19.48
N GLY A 86 7.30 -4.09 18.16
CA GLY A 86 8.46 -3.93 17.28
C GLY A 86 9.05 -2.52 17.39
N VAL A 87 8.20 -1.49 17.35
CA VAL A 87 8.61 -0.09 17.57
C VAL A 87 9.24 0.08 18.94
N ARG A 88 8.61 -0.44 20.00
CA ARG A 88 9.12 -0.36 21.38
C ARG A 88 10.50 -1.01 21.50
N HIS A 89 10.69 -2.21 20.96
CA HIS A 89 11.98 -2.91 20.95
C HIS A 89 13.05 -2.15 20.16
N ALA A 90 12.69 -1.38 19.14
CA ALA A 90 13.65 -0.53 18.43
C ALA A 90 14.10 0.66 19.30
N VAL A 91 13.19 1.35 19.95
CA VAL A 91 13.52 2.62 20.64
C VAL A 91 13.92 2.45 22.11
N LYS A 92 13.69 1.29 22.72
CA LYS A 92 13.98 1.04 24.14
C LYS A 92 14.79 -0.25 24.35
N PRO A 93 15.93 -0.19 25.05
CA PRO A 93 16.76 -1.36 25.33
C PRO A 93 16.17 -2.34 26.34
N ARG A 94 15.35 -1.81 27.26
CA ARG A 94 14.83 -2.52 28.42
C ARG A 94 13.43 -1.98 28.79
N THR A 95 12.89 -2.54 29.87
CA THR A 95 11.61 -2.20 30.53
C THR A 95 10.35 -2.52 29.73
N THR A 96 10.42 -3.55 28.89
CA THR A 96 9.28 -4.07 28.12
C THR A 96 8.92 -5.46 28.64
N ILE A 97 7.81 -5.57 29.36
CA ILE A 97 7.35 -6.83 29.96
C ILE A 97 6.30 -7.45 29.06
N LEU A 98 6.56 -8.68 28.60
CA LEU A 98 5.63 -9.43 27.76
C LEU A 98 4.77 -10.34 28.63
N ILE A 99 3.46 -10.41 28.35
CA ILE A 99 2.52 -11.33 28.98
C ILE A 99 1.70 -12.05 27.90
N PHE A 100 1.13 -13.21 28.24
CA PHE A 100 0.22 -13.93 27.35
C PHE A 100 -0.71 -14.88 28.11
N ALA A 101 -1.90 -15.15 27.57
CA ALA A 101 -2.82 -16.14 28.11
C ALA A 101 -2.36 -17.57 27.76
N GLN A 102 -2.10 -18.38 28.78
CA GLN A 102 -1.67 -19.77 28.62
C GLN A 102 -2.78 -20.62 27.97
N GLY A 103 -2.46 -21.31 26.87
CA GLY A 103 -3.37 -22.23 26.19
C GLY A 103 -4.29 -21.60 25.14
N TYR A 104 -4.12 -20.31 24.82
CA TYR A 104 -4.99 -19.55 23.91
C TYR A 104 -4.29 -19.04 22.64
N GLY A 105 -3.26 -19.76 22.17
CA GLY A 105 -2.50 -19.46 20.97
C GLY A 105 -1.03 -19.86 21.12
N ARG A 106 -0.34 -20.05 20.00
CA ARG A 106 1.12 -20.20 19.97
C ARG A 106 1.71 -18.82 19.66
N LEU A 107 2.62 -18.34 20.50
CA LEU A 107 3.41 -17.16 20.19
C LEU A 107 4.15 -17.40 18.87
N PRO A 108 4.21 -16.42 17.95
CA PRO A 108 5.03 -16.51 16.73
C PRO A 108 6.47 -16.88 17.07
N PHE A 109 7.16 -17.61 16.17
CA PHE A 109 8.47 -18.19 16.44
C PHE A 109 9.48 -17.16 16.98
N ASP A 110 9.52 -15.96 16.40
CA ASP A 110 10.46 -14.90 16.74
C ASP A 110 10.26 -14.29 18.14
N VAL A 111 9.05 -14.39 18.70
CA VAL A 111 8.73 -13.90 20.05
C VAL A 111 8.53 -15.04 21.07
N ALA A 112 8.43 -16.29 20.61
CA ALA A 112 8.26 -17.46 21.46
C ALA A 112 9.48 -17.74 22.37
N GLN A 113 10.67 -17.27 21.96
CA GLN A 113 11.89 -17.31 22.76
C GLN A 113 11.96 -16.20 23.81
N LEU A 114 11.11 -15.17 23.70
CA LEU A 114 11.06 -14.08 24.67
C LEU A 114 10.35 -14.57 25.93
N ARG A 115 10.91 -14.25 27.11
CA ARG A 115 10.48 -14.71 28.44
C ARG A 115 9.13 -14.11 28.89
N ALA A 116 8.09 -14.27 28.07
CA ALA A 116 6.75 -13.77 28.33
C ALA A 116 6.13 -14.47 29.55
N LEU A 117 5.45 -13.70 30.39
CA LEU A 117 4.80 -14.19 31.60
C LEU A 117 3.43 -14.80 31.23
N PRO A 118 3.21 -16.11 31.45
CA PRO A 118 1.89 -16.70 31.25
C PRO A 118 0.92 -16.25 32.35
N TYR A 119 -0.32 -15.95 31.95
CA TYR A 119 -1.47 -15.83 32.85
C TYR A 119 -2.58 -16.81 32.47
N ALA A 120 -3.44 -17.17 33.43
CA ALA A 120 -4.46 -18.19 33.24
C ALA A 120 -5.84 -17.56 33.02
N ILE A 121 -6.57 -18.01 31.99
CA ILE A 121 -7.96 -17.63 31.73
C ILE A 121 -8.91 -18.76 32.11
N GLY A 122 -9.99 -18.42 32.83
CA GLY A 122 -11.06 -19.36 33.18
C GLY A 122 -12.10 -19.49 32.07
N LYS A 123 -12.99 -20.48 32.19
CA LYS A 123 -14.02 -20.82 31.17
C LYS A 123 -14.92 -19.67 30.72
N LYS A 124 -15.09 -18.63 31.55
CA LYS A 124 -15.90 -17.44 31.24
C LYS A 124 -15.11 -16.29 30.61
N GLY A 125 -13.86 -16.51 30.21
CA GLY A 125 -13.01 -15.48 29.60
C GLY A 125 -12.33 -14.52 30.59
N HIS A 126 -12.55 -14.70 31.90
CA HIS A 126 -11.93 -13.89 32.95
C HIS A 126 -10.60 -14.48 33.44
N PRO A 127 -9.66 -13.64 33.89
CA PRO A 127 -8.43 -14.11 34.50
C PRO A 127 -8.69 -14.91 35.79
N THR A 128 -7.90 -15.96 35.98
CA THR A 128 -7.84 -16.79 37.17
C THR A 128 -6.45 -16.67 37.81
N LYS A 129 -6.32 -17.10 39.07
CA LYS A 129 -5.05 -16.97 39.85
C LYS A 129 -4.56 -15.51 39.94
N VAL A 130 -5.50 -14.55 39.93
CA VAL A 130 -5.24 -13.10 39.83
C VAL A 130 -4.15 -12.63 40.78
N ASN A 131 -4.28 -12.89 42.09
CA ASN A 131 -3.30 -12.43 43.09
C ASN A 131 -1.88 -12.92 42.79
N LYS A 132 -1.74 -14.19 42.37
CA LYS A 132 -0.44 -14.75 42.01
C LYS A 132 0.14 -14.05 40.79
N THR A 133 -0.66 -13.86 39.75
CA THR A 133 -0.21 -13.18 38.52
C THR A 133 0.15 -11.73 38.78
N VAL A 134 -0.62 -11.01 39.61
CA VAL A 134 -0.34 -9.63 40.00
C VAL A 134 1.02 -9.56 40.71
N VAL A 135 1.24 -10.39 41.74
CA VAL A 135 2.52 -10.41 42.47
C VAL A 135 3.70 -10.69 41.52
N THR A 136 3.60 -11.72 40.67
CA THR A 136 4.68 -12.05 39.74
C THR A 136 4.91 -10.97 38.67
N LEU A 137 3.86 -10.33 38.19
CA LEU A 137 3.98 -9.22 37.24
C LEU A 137 4.62 -8.00 37.90
N THR A 138 4.23 -7.65 39.12
CA THR A 138 4.84 -6.58 39.92
C THR A 138 6.32 -6.86 40.17
N GLU A 139 6.70 -8.08 40.54
CA GLU A 139 8.10 -8.48 40.69
C GLU A 139 8.88 -8.34 39.38
N LYS A 140 8.32 -8.75 38.23
CA LYS A 140 8.96 -8.56 36.92
C LYS A 140 9.17 -7.08 36.60
N ILE A 141 8.19 -6.23 36.90
CA ILE A 141 8.31 -4.77 36.69
C ILE A 141 9.40 -4.19 37.61
N HIS A 142 9.47 -4.60 38.87
CA HIS A 142 10.54 -4.17 39.79
C HIS A 142 11.93 -4.62 39.34
N ASN A 143 12.05 -5.85 38.84
CA ASN A 143 13.31 -6.36 38.31
C ASN A 143 13.72 -5.59 37.05
N ALA A 144 12.78 -5.29 36.15
CA ALA A 144 13.06 -4.45 34.98
C ALA A 144 13.46 -3.01 35.34
N LYS A 145 12.94 -2.48 36.46
CA LYS A 145 13.31 -1.16 37.00
C LYS A 145 14.72 -1.13 37.58
N SER A 146 15.17 -2.23 38.19
CA SER A 146 16.40 -2.30 38.96
C SER A 146 17.56 -2.96 38.20
N GLY A 147 17.25 -3.70 37.13
CA GLY A 147 18.21 -4.44 36.32
C GLY A 147 18.68 -3.67 35.10
N ASP A 148 19.90 -3.99 34.67
CA ASP A 148 20.49 -3.53 33.40
C ASP A 148 20.39 -4.58 32.28
N GLU A 149 19.69 -5.70 32.51
CA GLU A 149 19.44 -6.72 31.48
C GLU A 149 18.57 -6.13 30.36
N LYS A 150 19.11 -6.10 29.14
CA LYS A 150 18.37 -5.71 27.94
C LYS A 150 17.26 -6.74 27.68
N ASP A 151 16.05 -6.31 27.35
CA ASP A 151 14.93 -7.19 27.00
C ASP A 151 14.52 -7.11 25.52
N SER A 152 15.04 -6.11 24.80
CA SER A 152 14.87 -5.99 23.36
C SER A 152 15.86 -6.87 22.58
N PRO A 153 15.38 -7.69 21.63
CA PRO A 153 16.24 -8.48 20.74
C PRO A 153 17.27 -7.65 19.99
N LEU A 154 16.92 -6.42 19.58
CA LEU A 154 17.85 -5.56 18.83
C LEU A 154 19.05 -5.18 19.69
N TYR A 155 18.84 -4.82 20.95
CA TYR A 155 19.94 -4.45 21.84
C TYR A 155 20.69 -5.68 22.39
N GLN A 156 20.05 -6.85 22.44
CA GLN A 156 20.66 -8.11 22.87
C GLN A 156 21.55 -8.73 21.78
N LEU A 157 21.10 -8.70 20.53
CA LEU A 157 21.73 -9.40 19.40
C LEU A 157 22.68 -8.51 18.59
N LEU A 158 22.52 -7.19 18.64
CA LEU A 158 23.38 -6.24 17.93
C LEU A 158 24.31 -5.54 18.93
N GLU A 159 25.61 -5.75 18.75
CA GLU A 159 26.65 -5.23 19.66
C GLU A 159 26.73 -3.68 19.65
N GLU A 160 26.37 -3.04 18.54
CA GLU A 160 26.48 -1.58 18.30
C GLU A 160 25.10 -0.88 18.13
N TYR A 161 24.06 -1.27 18.87
CA TYR A 161 22.72 -0.66 18.79
C TYR A 161 22.34 0.12 20.08
N PRO A 162 21.82 1.37 19.98
CA PRO A 162 21.52 2.15 18.78
C PRO A 162 22.72 3.00 18.35
N ASN A 163 23.84 2.92 19.10
CA ASN A 163 25.09 3.63 18.85
C ASN A 163 25.86 2.94 17.73
N ILE A 164 25.29 3.04 16.53
CA ILE A 164 26.06 2.94 15.30
C ILE A 164 27.09 4.07 15.41
N SER A 165 28.39 3.76 15.40
CA SER A 165 29.50 4.73 15.62
C SER A 165 29.22 6.09 14.97
N HIS A 166 29.62 7.21 15.61
CA HIS A 166 29.39 8.56 15.05
C HIS A 166 29.82 8.70 13.59
N GLU A 167 30.93 8.07 13.18
CA GLU A 167 31.37 8.02 11.77
C GLU A 167 30.31 7.38 10.85
N LYS A 168 29.71 6.25 11.24
CA LYS A 168 28.60 5.62 10.51
C LYS A 168 27.28 6.41 10.64
N THR A 169 27.06 7.17 11.72
CA THR A 169 25.87 8.02 11.90
C THR A 169 25.94 9.28 11.05
N ASP A 170 27.13 9.88 10.93
CA ASP A 170 27.37 11.03 10.05
C ASP A 170 27.37 10.59 8.60
N ILE A 171 27.99 9.45 8.25
CA ILE A 171 27.84 8.83 6.93
C ILE A 171 26.37 8.49 6.64
N PHE A 172 25.62 7.99 7.63
CA PHE A 172 24.18 7.71 7.46
C PHE A 172 23.36 8.99 7.28
N ARG A 173 23.64 10.07 8.04
CA ARG A 173 22.98 11.37 7.86
C ARG A 173 23.34 12.00 6.53
N GLU A 174 24.62 12.00 6.15
CA GLU A 174 25.09 12.47 4.85
C GLU A 174 24.47 11.65 3.72
N GLN A 175 24.34 10.33 3.87
CA GLN A 175 23.67 9.46 2.90
C GLN A 175 22.16 9.74 2.83
N VAL A 176 21.50 9.98 3.96
CA VAL A 176 20.08 10.35 4.01
C VAL A 176 19.85 11.71 3.37
N ASP A 177 20.68 12.71 3.70
CA ASP A 177 20.60 14.07 3.14
C ASP A 177 20.93 14.06 1.64
N TYR A 178 21.92 13.25 1.22
CA TYR A 178 22.23 13.01 -0.18
C TYR A 178 21.05 12.36 -0.91
N ASN A 179 20.48 11.28 -0.37
CA ASN A 179 19.34 10.60 -0.96
C ASN A 179 18.11 11.52 -1.03
N LEU A 180 17.86 12.33 0.02
CA LEU A 180 16.79 13.32 0.04
C LEU A 180 17.01 14.42 -1.01
N GLY A 181 18.26 14.87 -1.17
CA GLY A 181 18.67 15.82 -2.20
C GLY A 181 18.43 15.28 -3.61
N ILE A 182 18.81 14.04 -3.87
CA ILE A 182 18.54 13.36 -5.15
C ILE A 182 17.04 13.24 -5.39
N LYS A 183 16.26 12.77 -4.40
CA LYS A 183 14.81 12.64 -4.52
C LYS A 183 14.13 13.98 -4.82
N THR A 184 14.58 15.05 -4.16
CA THR A 184 14.08 16.41 -4.42
C THR A 184 14.39 16.87 -5.84
N ARG A 185 15.61 16.60 -6.34
CA ARG A 185 15.97 16.93 -7.72
C ARG A 185 15.21 16.09 -8.75
N LEU A 186 14.97 14.81 -8.46
CA LEU A 186 14.11 13.95 -9.28
C LEU A 186 12.67 14.45 -9.33
N VAL A 187 12.11 14.97 -8.22
CA VAL A 187 10.79 15.64 -8.21
C VAL A 187 10.81 16.84 -9.14
N ILE A 188 11.81 17.72 -9.02
CA ILE A 188 11.93 18.92 -9.87
C ILE A 188 11.98 18.52 -11.35
N CYS A 189 12.82 17.55 -11.72
CA CYS A 189 12.89 17.07 -13.10
C CYS A 189 11.56 16.48 -13.59
N ARG A 190 10.78 15.80 -12.73
CA ARG A 190 9.45 15.31 -13.11
C ARG A 190 8.49 16.46 -13.37
N GLU A 191 8.42 17.43 -12.46
CA GLU A 191 7.53 18.60 -12.57
C GLU A 191 7.87 19.46 -13.79
N SER A 192 9.16 19.55 -14.16
CA SER A 192 9.63 20.29 -15.33
C SER A 192 9.72 19.45 -16.61
N LEU A 193 9.32 18.18 -16.58
CA LEU A 193 9.46 17.21 -17.68
C LEU A 193 10.89 17.12 -18.27
N ASP A 194 11.92 17.31 -17.43
CA ASP A 194 13.32 17.38 -17.84
C ASP A 194 13.99 15.99 -17.90
N LEU A 195 13.89 15.32 -19.05
CA LEU A 195 14.54 14.03 -19.28
C LEU A 195 16.06 14.10 -19.21
N GLN A 196 16.68 15.19 -19.68
CA GLN A 196 18.14 15.29 -19.66
C GLN A 196 18.64 15.42 -18.23
N GLY A 197 17.98 16.24 -17.40
CA GLY A 197 18.26 16.33 -15.97
C GLY A 197 18.10 14.99 -15.23
N MET A 198 17.14 14.15 -15.61
CA MET A 198 17.01 12.79 -15.05
C MET A 198 18.18 11.88 -15.43
N ARG A 199 18.65 11.95 -16.69
CA ARG A 199 19.81 11.17 -17.15
C ARG A 199 21.11 11.64 -16.51
N ASP A 200 21.25 12.95 -16.32
CA ASP A 200 22.39 13.54 -15.63
C ASP A 200 22.39 13.10 -14.15
N LEU A 201 21.23 13.11 -13.49
CA LEU A 201 21.03 12.56 -12.15
C LEU A 201 21.34 11.05 -12.07
N GLU A 202 20.91 10.25 -13.03
CA GLU A 202 21.30 8.84 -13.12
C GLU A 202 22.83 8.71 -13.23
N GLY A 203 23.49 9.55 -14.02
CA GLY A 203 24.94 9.57 -14.16
C GLY A 203 25.68 9.94 -12.87
N GLU A 204 25.09 10.80 -12.03
CA GLU A 204 25.61 11.13 -10.70
C GLU A 204 25.45 9.98 -9.70
N LEU A 205 24.41 9.16 -9.88
CA LEU A 205 24.06 8.01 -9.02
C LEU A 205 24.97 6.77 -9.21
N ALA A 206 26.22 6.95 -9.63
CA ALA A 206 27.28 5.93 -9.70
C ALA A 206 26.78 4.48 -9.99
N ASP A 207 27.29 3.46 -9.28
CA ASP A 207 26.83 2.08 -9.42
C ASP A 207 25.44 1.90 -8.80
N LEU A 208 24.39 1.92 -9.64
CA LEU A 208 23.00 1.71 -9.24
C LEU A 208 22.75 0.38 -8.50
N ARG A 209 23.67 -0.58 -8.54
CA ARG A 209 23.57 -1.83 -7.76
C ARG A 209 23.82 -1.64 -6.27
N GLN A 210 24.49 -0.55 -5.90
CA GLN A 210 24.82 -0.21 -4.51
C GLN A 210 23.88 0.84 -3.92
N GLN A 211 23.00 1.42 -4.75
CA GLN A 211 22.04 2.42 -4.31
C GLN A 211 20.87 1.80 -3.52
N GLU A 212 20.27 2.60 -2.63
CA GLU A 212 19.06 2.21 -1.93
C GLU A 212 17.91 1.95 -2.93
N ALA A 213 17.13 0.90 -2.68
CA ALA A 213 15.99 0.55 -3.52
C ALA A 213 15.02 1.72 -3.70
N GLY A 214 14.83 2.55 -2.67
CA GLY A 214 13.96 3.72 -2.75
C GLY A 214 14.42 4.78 -3.75
N VAL A 215 15.73 5.00 -3.91
CA VAL A 215 16.28 5.94 -4.91
C VAL A 215 16.12 5.37 -6.31
N VAL A 216 16.39 4.08 -6.49
CA VAL A 216 16.23 3.38 -7.77
C VAL A 216 14.78 3.38 -8.24
N ILE A 217 13.83 3.11 -7.32
CA ILE A 217 12.40 3.15 -7.63
C ILE A 217 11.94 4.58 -7.95
N ASP A 218 12.41 5.59 -7.21
CA ASP A 218 12.07 6.99 -7.53
C ASP A 218 12.60 7.39 -8.91
N LEU A 219 13.81 6.96 -9.29
CA LEU A 219 14.35 7.18 -10.64
C LEU A 219 13.51 6.47 -11.72
N LEU A 220 13.13 5.21 -11.49
CA LEU A 220 12.26 4.44 -12.39
C LEU A 220 10.92 5.14 -12.61
N LEU A 221 10.29 5.64 -11.54
CA LEU A 221 9.03 6.38 -11.60
C LEU A 221 9.21 7.78 -12.20
N SER A 222 10.37 8.40 -12.05
CA SER A 222 10.71 9.65 -12.75
C SER A 222 10.76 9.48 -14.26
N TYR A 223 11.46 8.45 -14.75
CA TYR A 223 11.43 8.15 -16.18
C TYR A 223 10.02 7.85 -16.70
N ARG A 224 9.19 7.19 -15.87
CA ARG A 224 7.79 6.94 -16.20
C ARG A 224 7.00 8.23 -16.42
N ALA A 225 7.16 9.22 -15.53
CA ALA A 225 6.44 10.49 -15.59
C ALA A 225 6.68 11.25 -16.90
N VAL A 226 7.91 11.17 -17.45
CA VAL A 226 8.30 11.80 -18.72
C VAL A 226 8.24 10.87 -19.93
N SER A 227 7.57 9.72 -19.80
CA SER A 227 7.42 8.73 -20.87
C SER A 227 8.75 8.18 -21.44
N ALA A 228 9.82 8.16 -20.64
CA ALA A 228 11.13 7.64 -21.01
C ALA A 228 11.20 6.11 -20.85
N TRP A 229 10.35 5.41 -21.61
CA TRP A 229 10.17 3.95 -21.51
C TRP A 229 11.46 3.15 -21.78
N ALA A 230 12.27 3.64 -22.73
CA ALA A 230 13.55 3.01 -23.06
C ALA A 230 14.55 3.09 -21.89
N ASP A 231 14.59 4.23 -21.19
CA ASP A 231 15.43 4.43 -20.01
C ASP A 231 14.96 3.55 -18.84
N MET A 232 13.64 3.44 -18.61
CA MET A 232 13.08 2.52 -17.61
C MET A 232 13.52 1.08 -17.84
N VAL A 233 13.46 0.61 -19.09
CA VAL A 233 13.90 -0.74 -19.47
C VAL A 233 15.41 -0.92 -19.27
N ALA A 234 16.20 0.09 -19.63
CA ALA A 234 17.65 0.04 -19.50
C ALA A 234 18.12 -0.08 -18.03
N LEU A 235 17.31 0.40 -17.06
CA LEU A 235 17.62 0.27 -15.64
C LEU A 235 17.75 -1.19 -15.18
N GLU A 236 17.02 -2.14 -15.77
CA GLU A 236 17.03 -3.55 -15.35
C GLU A 236 18.46 -4.13 -15.31
N ALA A 237 19.30 -3.78 -16.28
CA ALA A 237 20.69 -4.25 -16.36
C ALA A 237 21.65 -3.52 -15.39
N LYS A 238 21.26 -2.32 -14.93
CA LYS A 238 22.09 -1.43 -14.10
C LYS A 238 21.82 -1.60 -12.60
N VAL A 239 20.63 -2.03 -12.21
CA VAL A 239 20.22 -2.14 -10.80
C VAL A 239 20.58 -3.50 -10.18
N SER A 240 20.50 -3.60 -8.85
CA SER A 240 20.71 -4.86 -8.14
C SER A 240 19.66 -5.92 -8.54
N PRO A 241 20.04 -7.20 -8.73
CA PRO A 241 19.09 -8.28 -9.01
C PRO A 241 17.98 -8.42 -7.96
N ILE A 242 18.24 -8.00 -6.72
CA ILE A 242 17.24 -8.02 -5.63
C ILE A 242 16.14 -7.00 -5.93
N VAL A 243 16.52 -5.76 -6.29
CA VAL A 243 15.58 -4.68 -6.63
C VAL A 243 14.86 -5.01 -7.93
N ALA A 244 15.59 -5.46 -8.95
CA ALA A 244 15.02 -5.83 -10.24
C ALA A 244 13.93 -6.90 -10.10
N ARG A 245 14.06 -7.86 -9.18
CA ARG A 245 13.10 -8.96 -8.98
C ARG A 245 11.91 -8.60 -8.10
N THR A 246 11.84 -7.38 -7.55
CA THR A 246 10.66 -6.95 -6.80
C THR A 246 9.43 -6.86 -7.71
N VAL A 247 8.25 -7.15 -7.16
CA VAL A 247 6.98 -7.10 -7.91
C VAL A 247 6.79 -5.74 -8.56
N LEU A 248 6.96 -4.65 -7.79
CA LEU A 248 6.84 -3.28 -8.28
C LEU A 248 7.77 -3.00 -9.48
N PHE A 249 9.05 -3.36 -9.38
CA PHE A 249 10.00 -3.12 -10.47
C PHE A 249 9.60 -3.91 -11.74
N GLN A 250 9.22 -5.17 -11.58
CA GLN A 250 8.80 -6.02 -12.70
C GLN A 250 7.49 -5.54 -13.35
N GLU A 251 6.54 -5.04 -12.56
CA GLU A 251 5.29 -4.44 -13.05
C GLU A 251 5.57 -3.16 -13.85
N GLN A 252 6.39 -2.24 -13.33
CA GLN A 252 6.77 -1.02 -14.04
C GLN A 252 7.62 -1.30 -15.29
N LEU A 253 8.49 -2.31 -15.24
CA LEU A 253 9.26 -2.78 -16.38
C LEU A 253 8.35 -3.35 -17.48
N ALA A 254 7.37 -4.17 -17.11
CA ALA A 254 6.38 -4.70 -18.04
C ALA A 254 5.51 -3.59 -18.64
N PHE A 255 5.13 -2.59 -17.84
CA PHE A 255 4.46 -1.38 -18.32
C PHE A 255 5.30 -0.67 -19.39
N ALA A 256 6.59 -0.42 -19.13
CA ALA A 256 7.49 0.21 -20.09
C ALA A 256 7.67 -0.63 -21.37
N TRP A 257 7.85 -1.96 -21.25
CA TRP A 257 7.88 -2.86 -22.41
C TRP A 257 6.61 -2.79 -23.24
N ASN A 258 5.45 -2.71 -22.59
CA ASN A 258 4.18 -2.57 -23.28
C ASN A 258 4.11 -1.25 -24.09
N ARG A 259 4.54 -0.13 -23.49
CA ARG A 259 4.61 1.17 -24.17
C ARG A 259 5.59 1.19 -25.35
N LEU A 260 6.62 0.34 -25.33
CA LEU A 260 7.57 0.15 -26.44
C LEU A 260 7.08 -0.85 -27.51
N GLY A 261 5.89 -1.44 -27.36
CA GLY A 261 5.37 -2.47 -28.28
C GLY A 261 6.00 -3.86 -28.08
N GLU A 262 6.81 -4.05 -27.05
CA GLU A 262 7.50 -5.31 -26.73
C GLU A 262 6.58 -6.25 -25.92
N TRP A 263 5.37 -6.47 -26.42
CA TRP A 263 4.28 -7.11 -25.68
C TRP A 263 4.58 -8.53 -25.20
N ARG A 264 5.41 -9.27 -25.94
CA ARG A 264 5.81 -10.63 -25.51
C ARG A 264 6.65 -10.59 -24.24
N LYS A 265 7.52 -9.59 -24.08
CA LYS A 265 8.31 -9.41 -22.86
C LYS A 265 7.40 -8.98 -21.71
N ALA A 266 6.54 -7.99 -21.95
CA ALA A 266 5.57 -7.52 -20.96
C ALA A 266 4.67 -8.67 -20.44
N GLU A 267 4.08 -9.45 -21.36
CA GLU A 267 3.25 -10.62 -21.03
C GLU A 267 4.03 -11.67 -20.22
N ALA A 268 5.26 -12.00 -20.64
CA ALA A 268 6.08 -12.99 -19.94
C ALA A 268 6.46 -12.54 -18.53
N THR A 269 6.85 -11.27 -18.36
CA THR A 269 7.18 -10.68 -17.06
C THR A 269 5.98 -10.72 -16.11
N LEU A 270 4.80 -10.25 -16.54
CA LEU A 270 3.60 -10.24 -15.70
C LEU A 270 3.12 -11.65 -15.35
N LYS A 271 3.19 -12.61 -16.28
CA LYS A 271 2.88 -14.02 -15.99
C LYS A 271 3.86 -14.63 -15.00
N SER A 272 5.14 -14.27 -15.06
CA SER A 272 6.13 -14.69 -14.07
C SER A 272 5.79 -14.15 -12.68
N VAL A 273 5.42 -12.86 -12.57
CA VAL A 273 4.96 -12.26 -11.31
C VAL A 273 3.76 -13.02 -10.75
N ILE A 274 2.72 -13.25 -11.56
CA ILE A 274 1.51 -14.00 -11.15
C ILE A 274 1.87 -15.43 -10.70
N SER A 275 2.76 -16.12 -11.43
CA SER A 275 3.17 -17.48 -11.10
C SER A 275 3.94 -17.55 -9.77
N ASN A 276 4.70 -16.52 -9.42
CA ASN A 276 5.57 -16.52 -8.24
C ASN A 276 4.89 -15.96 -6.98
N HIS A 277 3.96 -15.02 -7.15
CA HIS A 277 3.35 -14.26 -6.05
C HIS A 277 1.83 -14.41 -5.95
N GLY A 278 1.21 -15.08 -6.92
CA GLY A 278 -0.24 -15.14 -7.08
C GLY A 278 -0.79 -13.97 -7.90
N PRO A 279 -2.04 -14.07 -8.37
CA PRO A 279 -2.69 -12.97 -9.07
C PRO A 279 -2.95 -11.80 -8.12
N SER A 280 -2.72 -10.59 -8.61
CA SER A 280 -3.11 -9.34 -7.96
C SER A 280 -3.92 -8.48 -8.93
N SER A 281 -4.76 -7.60 -8.39
CA SER A 281 -5.56 -6.67 -9.18
C SER A 281 -4.69 -5.81 -10.12
N GLU A 282 -3.59 -5.26 -9.61
CA GLU A 282 -2.62 -4.45 -10.36
C GLU A 282 -1.96 -5.25 -11.49
N THR A 283 -1.37 -6.41 -11.17
CA THR A 283 -0.64 -7.23 -12.15
C THR A 283 -1.57 -7.71 -13.28
N LEU A 284 -2.80 -8.10 -12.92
CA LEU A 284 -3.82 -8.49 -13.90
C LEU A 284 -4.32 -7.28 -14.70
N GLY A 285 -4.46 -6.10 -14.09
CA GLY A 285 -4.77 -4.85 -14.78
C GLY A 285 -3.73 -4.52 -15.86
N LEU A 286 -2.44 -4.60 -15.53
CA LEU A 286 -1.33 -4.40 -16.47
C LEU A 286 -1.33 -5.45 -17.58
N LEU A 287 -1.59 -6.72 -17.25
CA LEU A 287 -1.66 -7.79 -18.26
C LEU A 287 -2.86 -7.62 -19.18
N GLY A 288 -4.00 -7.19 -18.63
CA GLY A 288 -5.18 -6.79 -19.38
C GLY A 288 -4.86 -5.66 -20.36
N ARG A 289 -4.06 -4.67 -19.93
CA ARG A 289 -3.62 -3.56 -20.79
C ARG A 289 -2.76 -4.04 -21.96
N VAL A 290 -1.81 -4.94 -21.71
CA VAL A 290 -0.99 -5.56 -22.77
C VAL A 290 -1.87 -6.25 -23.81
N TYR A 291 -2.90 -6.98 -23.38
CA TYR A 291 -3.82 -7.61 -24.33
C TYR A 291 -4.73 -6.60 -25.05
N LYS A 292 -5.16 -5.53 -24.37
CA LYS A 292 -5.97 -4.45 -24.95
C LYS A 292 -5.21 -3.72 -26.06
N ASP A 293 -3.95 -3.36 -25.83
CA ASP A 293 -3.11 -2.68 -26.83
C ASP A 293 -2.88 -3.58 -28.07
N ARG A 294 -2.63 -4.87 -27.86
CA ARG A 294 -2.54 -5.85 -28.96
C ARG A 294 -3.84 -6.01 -29.74
N TRP A 295 -4.97 -5.94 -29.06
CA TRP A 295 -6.27 -5.95 -29.72
C TRP A 295 -6.45 -4.73 -30.61
N GLN A 296 -6.14 -3.53 -30.11
CA GLN A 296 -6.26 -2.29 -30.88
C GLN A 296 -5.40 -2.34 -32.15
N VAL A 297 -4.11 -2.71 -32.03
CA VAL A 297 -3.22 -2.81 -33.20
C VAL A 297 -3.68 -3.89 -34.19
N ALA A 298 -4.14 -5.06 -33.71
CA ALA A 298 -4.65 -6.12 -34.58
C ALA A 298 -5.94 -5.70 -35.29
N ALA A 299 -6.81 -4.92 -34.64
CA ALA A 299 -8.04 -4.40 -35.22
C ALA A 299 -7.73 -3.38 -36.33
N GLU A 300 -6.82 -2.45 -36.08
CA GLU A 300 -6.36 -1.45 -37.06
C GLU A 300 -5.69 -2.10 -38.28
N SER A 301 -4.93 -3.17 -38.06
CA SER A 301 -4.25 -3.93 -39.13
C SER A 301 -5.19 -4.82 -39.94
N GLY A 302 -6.51 -4.83 -39.65
CA GLY A 302 -7.52 -5.62 -40.35
C GLY A 302 -7.58 -7.11 -39.96
N GLY A 303 -6.83 -7.53 -38.94
CA GLY A 303 -6.72 -8.91 -38.46
C GLY A 303 -7.90 -9.36 -37.59
N LYS A 304 -9.11 -9.48 -38.16
CA LYS A 304 -10.36 -9.72 -37.40
C LYS A 304 -10.31 -10.88 -36.39
N ALA A 305 -9.77 -12.04 -36.78
CA ALA A 305 -9.71 -13.21 -35.90
C ALA A 305 -8.67 -13.05 -34.77
N GLU A 306 -7.52 -12.45 -35.08
CA GLU A 306 -6.49 -12.16 -34.09
C GLU A 306 -6.98 -11.10 -33.09
N ALA A 307 -7.58 -10.02 -33.59
CA ALA A 307 -8.20 -8.97 -32.78
C ALA A 307 -9.22 -9.56 -31.80
N LEU A 308 -10.10 -10.46 -32.26
CA LEU A 308 -11.06 -11.15 -31.39
C LEU A 308 -10.38 -11.98 -30.29
N GLY A 309 -9.26 -12.63 -30.61
CA GLY A 309 -8.48 -13.40 -29.64
C GLY A 309 -7.88 -12.51 -28.54
N TRP A 310 -7.28 -11.37 -28.92
CA TRP A 310 -6.74 -10.40 -27.97
C TRP A 310 -7.82 -9.72 -27.14
N PHE A 311 -8.94 -9.35 -27.77
CA PHE A 311 -10.10 -8.78 -27.09
C PHE A 311 -10.61 -9.69 -25.96
N LYS A 312 -10.82 -10.98 -26.26
CA LYS A 312 -11.29 -11.95 -25.25
C LYS A 312 -10.28 -12.15 -24.12
N LYS A 313 -8.97 -12.12 -24.42
CA LYS A 313 -7.94 -12.17 -23.38
C LYS A 313 -8.01 -10.94 -22.48
N ALA A 314 -8.06 -9.74 -23.06
CA ALA A 314 -8.18 -8.49 -22.31
C ALA A 314 -9.42 -8.49 -21.42
N LEU A 315 -10.60 -8.79 -21.97
CA LEU A 315 -11.87 -8.84 -21.24
C LEU A 315 -11.81 -9.79 -20.04
N ASN A 316 -11.33 -11.03 -20.26
CA ASN A 316 -11.25 -12.03 -19.18
C ASN A 316 -10.20 -11.66 -18.13
N THR A 317 -9.04 -11.12 -18.53
CA THR A 317 -7.99 -10.74 -17.60
C THR A 317 -8.39 -9.52 -16.76
N TYR A 318 -9.05 -8.51 -17.34
CA TYR A 318 -9.60 -7.40 -16.56
C TYR A 318 -10.73 -7.85 -15.63
N LYS A 319 -11.59 -8.78 -16.08
CA LYS A 319 -12.60 -9.41 -15.21
C LYS A 319 -11.95 -10.08 -14.00
N GLU A 320 -10.92 -10.90 -14.23
CA GLU A 320 -10.17 -11.58 -13.17
C GLU A 320 -9.50 -10.58 -12.22
N GLY A 321 -8.87 -9.52 -12.76
CA GLY A 321 -8.24 -8.46 -11.97
C GLY A 321 -9.25 -7.76 -11.06
N PHE A 322 -10.38 -7.34 -11.62
CA PHE A 322 -11.44 -6.67 -10.86
C PHE A 322 -12.04 -7.56 -9.76
N TYR A 323 -12.26 -8.85 -10.01
CA TYR A 323 -12.77 -9.75 -8.97
C TYR A 323 -11.71 -10.18 -7.95
N THR A 324 -10.42 -9.92 -8.20
CA THR A 324 -9.35 -10.12 -7.22
C THR A 324 -9.38 -9.04 -6.14
N ASP A 325 -9.64 -7.78 -6.50
CA ASP A 325 -9.96 -6.71 -5.55
C ASP A 325 -10.99 -5.75 -6.14
N ILE A 326 -12.25 -5.89 -5.72
CA ILE A 326 -13.37 -5.08 -6.22
C ILE A 326 -13.29 -3.59 -5.86
N ARG A 327 -12.33 -3.21 -5.01
CA ARG A 327 -12.07 -1.80 -4.63
C ARG A 327 -11.15 -1.10 -5.61
N ASP A 328 -10.40 -1.86 -6.40
CA ASP A 328 -9.52 -1.32 -7.42
C ASP A 328 -10.31 -1.01 -8.69
N THR A 329 -10.42 0.28 -8.97
CA THR A 329 -11.24 0.81 -10.05
C THR A 329 -10.57 0.67 -11.42
N TYR A 330 -9.25 0.49 -11.49
CA TYR A 330 -8.51 0.44 -12.76
C TYR A 330 -8.86 -0.79 -13.63
N PRO A 331 -8.74 -2.03 -13.13
CA PRO A 331 -9.21 -3.18 -13.91
C PRO A 331 -10.73 -3.19 -14.02
N GLY A 332 -11.43 -2.63 -13.02
CA GLY A 332 -12.89 -2.48 -13.02
C GLY A 332 -13.40 -1.70 -14.23
N VAL A 333 -12.95 -0.46 -14.45
CA VAL A 333 -13.44 0.38 -15.55
C VAL A 333 -13.08 -0.18 -16.91
N ASN A 334 -11.91 -0.83 -17.05
CA ASN A 334 -11.55 -1.52 -18.28
C ASN A 334 -12.43 -2.76 -18.51
N PHE A 335 -12.78 -3.51 -17.47
CA PHE A 335 -13.73 -4.61 -17.57
C PHE A 335 -15.13 -4.12 -18.00
N VAL A 336 -15.62 -3.02 -17.41
CA VAL A 336 -16.90 -2.40 -17.80
C VAL A 336 -16.86 -1.96 -19.27
N THR A 337 -15.81 -1.25 -19.67
CA THR A 337 -15.62 -0.77 -21.04
C THR A 337 -15.60 -1.91 -22.06
N LEU A 338 -14.82 -2.96 -21.80
CA LEU A 338 -14.76 -4.10 -22.73
C LEU A 338 -16.06 -4.91 -22.71
N SER A 339 -16.77 -4.99 -21.57
CA SER A 339 -18.09 -5.64 -21.51
C SER A 339 -19.14 -4.85 -22.30
N PHE A 340 -19.07 -3.52 -22.28
CA PHE A 340 -19.91 -2.65 -23.12
C PHE A 340 -19.66 -2.92 -24.60
N ILE A 341 -18.38 -2.95 -25.01
CA ILE A 341 -17.98 -3.21 -26.39
C ILE A 341 -18.38 -4.62 -26.85
N ASP A 342 -18.30 -5.63 -25.98
CA ASP A 342 -18.76 -6.99 -26.28
C ASP A 342 -20.27 -7.04 -26.47
N ASN A 343 -21.01 -6.52 -25.48
CA ASN A 343 -22.47 -6.45 -25.50
C ASN A 343 -22.99 -5.45 -24.44
N PRO A 344 -23.51 -4.27 -24.85
CA PRO A 344 -24.00 -3.24 -23.93
C PRO A 344 -25.29 -3.65 -23.19
N ASP A 345 -25.95 -4.72 -23.62
CA ASP A 345 -27.12 -5.27 -22.93
C ASP A 345 -26.79 -6.41 -21.96
N SER A 346 -25.54 -6.85 -21.91
CA SER A 346 -25.11 -7.96 -21.09
C SER A 346 -25.30 -7.69 -19.59
N ARG A 347 -25.58 -8.75 -18.85
CA ARG A 347 -25.64 -8.71 -17.39
C ARG A 347 -24.29 -8.35 -16.78
N ASP A 348 -23.20 -8.82 -17.40
CA ASP A 348 -21.84 -8.53 -16.95
C ASP A 348 -21.53 -7.03 -17.03
N PHE A 349 -21.88 -6.35 -18.14
CA PHE A 349 -21.77 -4.90 -18.25
C PHE A 349 -22.61 -4.17 -17.20
N LYS A 350 -23.93 -4.44 -17.14
CA LYS A 350 -24.85 -3.74 -16.23
C LYS A 350 -24.46 -3.92 -14.76
N ASN A 351 -24.01 -5.11 -14.36
CA ASN A 351 -23.57 -5.36 -13.00
C ASN A 351 -22.23 -4.68 -12.70
N SER A 352 -21.23 -4.85 -13.56
CA SER A 352 -19.89 -4.28 -13.32
C SER A 352 -19.94 -2.75 -13.31
N LEU A 353 -20.72 -2.12 -14.19
CA LEU A 353 -20.92 -0.66 -14.18
C LEU A 353 -21.35 -0.15 -12.80
N ASN A 354 -22.36 -0.79 -12.21
CA ASN A 354 -22.88 -0.38 -10.90
C ASN A 354 -21.87 -0.64 -9.76
N VAL A 355 -21.17 -1.78 -9.77
CA VAL A 355 -20.22 -2.14 -8.70
C VAL A 355 -18.98 -1.26 -8.77
N VAL A 356 -18.43 -1.03 -9.96
CA VAL A 356 -17.25 -0.16 -10.15
C VAL A 356 -17.60 1.29 -9.80
N ARG A 357 -18.78 1.78 -10.20
CA ARG A 357 -19.26 3.12 -9.81
C ARG A 357 -19.35 3.26 -8.29
N PHE A 358 -19.97 2.29 -7.62
CA PHE A 358 -20.04 2.30 -6.16
C PHE A 358 -18.64 2.28 -5.51
N ALA A 359 -17.74 1.41 -5.97
CA ALA A 359 -16.37 1.34 -5.43
C ALA A 359 -15.62 2.67 -5.61
N LEU A 360 -15.74 3.30 -6.78
CA LEU A 360 -15.16 4.61 -7.08
C LEU A 360 -15.73 5.70 -6.17
N GLU A 361 -17.05 5.78 -6.03
CA GLU A 361 -17.69 6.77 -5.15
C GLU A 361 -17.25 6.62 -3.69
N GLN A 362 -17.10 5.38 -3.20
CA GLN A 362 -16.57 5.13 -1.85
C GLN A 362 -15.11 5.54 -1.71
N LYS A 363 -14.29 5.31 -2.75
CA LYS A 363 -12.88 5.75 -2.77
C LYS A 363 -12.80 7.27 -2.74
N MET A 364 -13.58 7.95 -3.57
CA MET A 364 -13.59 9.41 -3.67
C MET A 364 -14.14 10.09 -2.41
N ALA A 365 -15.17 9.53 -1.78
CA ALA A 365 -15.77 10.09 -0.57
C ALA A 365 -14.84 10.03 0.67
N ASN A 366 -13.92 9.07 0.71
CA ASN A 366 -13.05 8.82 1.85
C ASN A 366 -11.60 9.31 1.63
N GLY A 367 -11.33 10.00 0.52
CA GLY A 367 -9.98 10.41 0.12
C GLY A 367 -9.94 11.78 -0.55
N SER A 368 -8.77 12.12 -1.09
CA SER A 368 -8.60 13.22 -2.04
C SER A 368 -8.56 12.58 -3.43
N PRO A 369 -9.63 12.68 -4.24
CA PRO A 369 -9.64 12.14 -5.59
C PRO A 369 -8.50 12.70 -6.41
N ASP A 370 -7.88 11.84 -7.24
CA ASP A 370 -6.89 12.28 -8.20
C ASP A 370 -7.42 12.23 -9.64
N TYR A 371 -6.57 12.57 -10.62
CA TYR A 371 -6.91 12.52 -12.04
C TYR A 371 -7.59 11.20 -12.43
N TRP A 372 -7.06 10.05 -12.00
CA TRP A 372 -7.54 8.75 -12.42
C TRP A 372 -8.92 8.44 -11.86
N ASP A 373 -9.23 8.92 -10.66
CA ASP A 373 -10.58 8.81 -10.09
C ASP A 373 -11.59 9.59 -10.93
N HIS A 374 -11.26 10.82 -11.33
CA HIS A 374 -12.13 11.64 -12.18
C HIS A 374 -12.24 11.09 -13.62
N ALA A 375 -11.14 10.62 -14.22
CA ALA A 375 -11.15 9.98 -15.53
C ALA A 375 -11.99 8.69 -15.53
N THR A 376 -11.88 7.88 -14.46
CA THR A 376 -12.74 6.71 -14.25
C THR A 376 -14.21 7.12 -14.13
N ARG A 377 -14.51 8.19 -13.37
CA ARG A 377 -15.88 8.72 -13.22
C ARG A 377 -16.45 9.17 -14.56
N LEU A 378 -15.63 9.83 -15.39
CA LEU A 378 -15.97 10.24 -16.76
C LEU A 378 -16.31 9.03 -17.64
N GLU A 379 -15.45 8.02 -17.69
CA GLU A 379 -15.70 6.80 -18.48
C GLU A 379 -16.99 6.08 -18.04
N LEU A 380 -17.22 5.95 -16.72
CA LEU A 380 -18.45 5.33 -16.21
C LEU A 380 -19.70 6.15 -16.52
N GLY A 381 -19.63 7.49 -16.46
CA GLY A 381 -20.73 8.37 -16.86
C GLY A 381 -21.08 8.23 -18.34
N VAL A 382 -20.05 8.18 -19.20
CA VAL A 382 -20.22 7.91 -20.63
C VAL A 382 -20.89 6.55 -20.87
N LEU A 383 -20.38 5.49 -20.25
CA LEU A 383 -20.90 4.13 -20.40
C LEU A 383 -22.32 3.98 -19.84
N GLY A 384 -22.65 4.70 -18.77
CA GLY A 384 -23.98 4.74 -18.16
C GLY A 384 -24.99 5.64 -18.89
N GLY A 385 -24.55 6.45 -19.86
CA GLY A 385 -25.41 7.45 -20.52
C GLY A 385 -25.74 8.67 -19.64
N GLU A 386 -24.96 8.92 -18.61
CA GLU A 386 -25.15 9.96 -17.59
C GLU A 386 -24.39 11.24 -17.99
N LYS A 387 -24.99 12.04 -18.88
CA LYS A 387 -24.33 13.21 -19.50
C LYS A 387 -23.81 14.25 -18.49
N ASP A 388 -24.64 14.59 -17.50
CA ASP A 388 -24.26 15.60 -16.50
C ASP A 388 -23.07 15.13 -15.65
N LEU A 389 -23.07 13.85 -15.28
CA LEU A 389 -21.98 13.23 -14.52
C LEU A 389 -20.69 13.16 -15.34
N ALA A 390 -20.78 12.78 -16.62
CA ALA A 390 -19.63 12.77 -17.52
C ALA A 390 -19.03 14.17 -17.67
N GLN A 391 -19.87 15.19 -17.87
CA GLN A 391 -19.39 16.57 -18.02
C GLN A 391 -18.71 17.12 -16.76
N GLU A 392 -19.29 16.87 -15.58
CA GLU A 392 -18.68 17.24 -14.29
C GLU A 392 -17.33 16.53 -14.10
N ALA A 393 -17.28 15.22 -14.35
CA ALA A 393 -16.07 14.43 -14.20
C ALA A 393 -14.95 14.84 -15.18
N LEU A 394 -15.30 15.25 -16.41
CA LEU A 394 -14.33 15.81 -17.37
C LEU A 394 -13.69 17.10 -16.83
N ALA A 395 -14.51 18.02 -16.31
CA ALA A 395 -14.02 19.27 -15.75
C ALA A 395 -13.06 19.01 -14.56
N ASP A 396 -13.43 18.10 -13.66
CA ASP A 396 -12.58 17.72 -12.54
C ASP A 396 -11.27 17.03 -12.98
N ALA A 397 -11.33 16.16 -14.00
CA ALA A 397 -10.15 15.49 -14.54
C ALA A 397 -9.17 16.49 -15.16
N LEU A 398 -9.66 17.44 -15.95
CA LEU A 398 -8.85 18.51 -16.54
C LEU A 398 -8.21 19.41 -15.46
N ALA A 399 -8.88 19.62 -14.33
CA ALA A 399 -8.35 20.39 -13.21
C ALA A 399 -7.32 19.62 -12.37
N SER A 400 -7.28 18.29 -12.48
CA SER A 400 -6.45 17.40 -11.64
C SER A 400 -5.31 16.72 -12.38
N VAL A 401 -5.18 16.93 -13.70
CA VAL A 401 -4.14 16.32 -14.54
C VAL A 401 -2.74 16.74 -14.08
N ARG A 402 -1.81 15.77 -14.08
CA ARG A 402 -0.40 16.00 -13.76
C ARG A 402 0.49 15.74 -14.95
N GLU A 403 0.20 14.70 -15.72
CA GLU A 403 1.09 14.22 -16.77
C GLU A 403 0.32 14.12 -18.11
N PRO A 404 0.90 14.57 -19.26
CA PRO A 404 0.17 14.60 -20.53
C PRO A 404 -0.37 13.25 -21.00
N TRP A 405 0.36 12.16 -20.70
CA TRP A 405 -0.03 10.81 -21.12
C TRP A 405 -1.28 10.31 -20.39
N GLU A 406 -1.64 10.90 -19.23
CA GLU A 406 -2.89 10.56 -18.52
C GLU A 406 -4.09 10.94 -19.40
N LEU A 407 -4.07 12.16 -19.97
CA LEU A 407 -5.08 12.67 -20.91
C LEU A 407 -5.16 11.85 -22.18
N GLU A 408 -4.01 11.53 -22.79
CA GLU A 408 -3.97 10.71 -24.01
C GLU A 408 -4.58 9.33 -23.79
N THR A 409 -4.33 8.73 -22.62
CA THR A 409 -4.88 7.43 -22.27
C THR A 409 -6.40 7.48 -22.19
N THR A 410 -6.95 8.49 -21.51
CA THR A 410 -8.39 8.68 -21.36
C THR A 410 -9.06 9.04 -22.70
N ALA A 411 -8.47 9.95 -23.48
CA ALA A 411 -8.96 10.32 -24.80
C ALA A 411 -9.07 9.11 -25.74
N ASN A 412 -8.03 8.29 -25.79
CA ASN A 412 -8.01 7.06 -26.59
C ASN A 412 -9.11 6.07 -26.17
N ASN A 413 -9.36 5.94 -24.85
CA ASN A 413 -10.46 5.11 -24.36
C ASN A 413 -11.83 5.66 -24.80
N LEU A 414 -12.06 6.97 -24.68
CA LEU A 414 -13.32 7.59 -25.06
C LEU A 414 -13.58 7.50 -26.57
N SER A 415 -12.57 7.77 -27.41
CA SER A 415 -12.71 7.57 -28.87
C SER A 415 -13.02 6.12 -29.22
N MET A 416 -12.37 5.15 -28.55
CA MET A 416 -12.70 3.74 -28.72
C MET A 416 -14.15 3.43 -28.35
N ILE A 417 -14.65 3.95 -27.22
CA ILE A 417 -16.06 3.79 -26.82
C ILE A 417 -16.99 4.42 -27.88
N ALA A 418 -16.69 5.63 -28.35
CA ALA A 418 -17.50 6.33 -29.35
C ALA A 418 -17.68 5.54 -30.66
N THR A 419 -16.68 4.73 -31.06
CA THR A 419 -16.82 3.85 -32.24
C THR A 419 -17.83 2.71 -32.07
N HIS A 420 -18.20 2.37 -30.83
CA HIS A 420 -19.12 1.28 -30.47
C HIS A 420 -20.47 1.78 -29.94
N VAL A 421 -20.75 3.09 -30.05
CA VAL A 421 -22.04 3.69 -29.71
C VAL A 421 -22.85 3.94 -30.99
N ASP A 422 -24.06 3.38 -31.04
CA ASP A 422 -24.96 3.51 -32.20
C ASP A 422 -25.64 4.89 -32.31
N ASP A 423 -25.97 5.52 -31.18
CA ASP A 423 -26.62 6.83 -31.17
C ASP A 423 -25.64 7.94 -31.60
N ILE A 424 -25.97 8.61 -32.71
CA ILE A 424 -25.11 9.63 -33.34
C ILE A 424 -24.83 10.80 -32.39
N HIS A 425 -25.83 11.22 -31.59
CA HIS A 425 -25.65 12.34 -30.67
C HIS A 425 -24.73 11.99 -29.51
N SER A 426 -24.90 10.80 -28.91
CA SER A 426 -24.03 10.30 -27.85
C SER A 426 -22.62 10.05 -28.36
N LYS A 427 -22.47 9.49 -29.56
CA LYS A 427 -21.17 9.32 -30.22
C LYS A 427 -20.44 10.66 -30.42
N ALA A 428 -21.12 11.67 -30.96
CA ALA A 428 -20.53 12.99 -31.15
C ALA A 428 -20.13 13.65 -29.83
N LEU A 429 -20.94 13.48 -28.78
CA LEU A 429 -20.65 13.99 -27.45
C LEU A 429 -19.39 13.33 -26.85
N ILE A 430 -19.32 12.00 -26.88
CA ILE A 430 -18.16 11.27 -26.35
C ILE A 430 -16.88 11.65 -27.09
N GLN A 431 -16.96 11.80 -28.43
CA GLN A 431 -15.81 12.24 -29.22
C GLN A 431 -15.39 13.67 -28.84
N SER A 432 -16.32 14.57 -28.55
CA SER A 432 -15.97 15.93 -28.10
C SER A 432 -15.17 15.95 -26.80
N TYR A 433 -15.49 15.06 -25.85
CA TYR A 433 -14.69 14.89 -24.62
C TYR A 433 -13.28 14.38 -24.92
N ALA A 434 -13.14 13.43 -25.85
CA ALA A 434 -11.84 12.91 -26.28
C ALA A 434 -10.98 13.99 -26.96
N ASP A 435 -11.60 14.82 -27.81
CA ASP A 435 -10.93 15.91 -28.52
C ASP A 435 -10.42 16.98 -27.53
N GLU A 436 -11.21 17.31 -26.49
CA GLU A 436 -10.82 18.28 -25.45
C GLU A 436 -9.63 17.78 -24.62
N LEU A 437 -9.64 16.51 -24.20
CA LEU A 437 -8.52 15.87 -23.51
C LEU A 437 -7.26 15.85 -24.39
N THR A 438 -7.41 15.55 -25.68
CA THR A 438 -6.29 15.52 -26.64
C THR A 438 -5.65 16.90 -26.80
N LEU A 439 -6.48 17.93 -27.00
CA LEU A 439 -6.01 19.32 -27.09
C LEU A 439 -5.24 19.72 -25.83
N LYS A 440 -5.77 19.39 -24.65
CA LYS A 440 -5.08 19.69 -23.38
C LYS A 440 -3.74 18.96 -23.26
N ALA A 441 -3.66 17.72 -23.74
CA ALA A 441 -2.42 16.95 -23.73
C ALA A 441 -1.34 17.58 -24.62
N GLU A 442 -1.74 18.09 -25.79
CA GLU A 442 -0.86 18.81 -26.72
C GLU A 442 -0.36 20.13 -26.11
N GLU A 443 -1.24 20.90 -25.45
CA GLU A 443 -0.87 22.13 -24.73
C GLU A 443 0.15 21.90 -23.61
N MET A 444 0.09 20.75 -22.92
CA MET A 444 1.05 20.44 -21.86
C MET A 444 2.42 19.99 -22.39
N LYS A 445 2.49 19.57 -23.67
CA LYS A 445 3.74 19.14 -24.32
C LYS A 445 4.46 20.27 -25.05
N GLY A 446 3.73 21.30 -25.48
CA GLY A 446 4.25 22.50 -26.14
C GLY A 446 4.69 23.56 -25.15
#